data_AF-A0AAW7XWS6-F1
#
_entry.id   AF-A0AAW7XWS6-F1
#
_cell.length_a   1.000
_cell.length_b   1.000
_cell.length_c   1.000
_cell.angle_alpha   90.00
_cell.angle_beta   90.00
_cell.angle_gamma   90.00
#
_symmetry.space_group_name_H-M   'P 1'
#
loop_
_entity.id
_entity.type
_entity.pdbx_description
1 polymer ?
#
loop_
_entity_poly.entity_id
_entity_poly.type
_entity_poly.pdbx_seq_one_letter_code
_entity_poly.pdbx_strand_id
1 'polypeptide(L)'
;MKRITLIATCFVLAGCKTQISADLFTSDLIAATEAEAGTVPLVIGMEASTEQNCKETADTVLVAVQSQFDSAEFIGCEAVDFNTFARFRVQAEIVAYDGDAPSIAAPFSIGVRREGTAYHVSYLTNPAGARAIWDALPKEMTEYQTYKLEPFLSAVLNNDLRETVRITTDDVYADGVPIQGTATRDLSRRDQVELSMSDVTNAAFGTVANASHIVTFTLNN
;
A
#
# COMPACT_ATOMS: atom_id res chain seq x y z
N MET A 1 -1.42 36.06 -44.96
CA MET A 1 -0.79 35.65 -43.69
C MET A 1 -1.61 34.53 -43.05
N LYS A 2 -1.26 33.26 -43.28
CA LYS A 2 -1.91 32.11 -42.64
C LYS A 2 -1.12 31.77 -41.39
N ARG A 3 -1.63 32.13 -40.21
CA ARG A 3 -1.09 31.66 -38.93
C ARG A 3 -1.67 30.27 -38.68
N ILE A 4 -0.86 29.25 -38.93
CA ILE A 4 -1.14 27.87 -38.52
C ILE A 4 -0.75 27.80 -37.05
N THR A 5 -1.74 27.93 -36.16
CA THR A 5 -1.56 27.66 -34.73
C THR A 5 -1.58 26.14 -34.56
N LEU A 6 -0.39 25.54 -34.51
CA LEU A 6 -0.21 24.13 -34.21
C LEU A 6 -0.43 23.95 -32.69
N ILE A 7 -1.64 23.56 -32.30
CA ILE A 7 -1.93 23.15 -30.92
C ILE A 7 -1.24 21.81 -30.73
N ALA A 8 -0.07 21.83 -30.09
CA ALA A 8 0.62 20.63 -29.66
C ALA A 8 -0.20 19.98 -28.55
N THR A 9 -0.96 18.94 -28.92
CA THR A 9 -1.62 18.06 -27.97
C THR A 9 -0.54 17.28 -27.21
N CYS A 10 -0.11 17.79 -26.06
CA CYS A 10 0.56 16.99 -25.05
C CYS A 10 -0.44 15.96 -24.54
N PHE A 11 -0.49 14.79 -25.19
CA PHE A 11 -1.08 13.60 -24.61
C PHE A 11 -0.23 13.22 -23.40
N VAL A 12 -0.62 13.72 -22.22
CA VAL A 12 -0.12 13.22 -20.96
C VAL A 12 -0.66 11.81 -20.83
N LEU A 13 0.21 10.82 -21.03
CA LEU A 13 -0.04 9.43 -20.68
C LEU A 13 -0.18 9.36 -19.15
N ALA A 14 -1.37 9.65 -18.64
CA ALA A 14 -1.70 9.44 -17.24
C ALA A 14 -1.80 7.94 -17.02
N GLY A 15 -0.80 7.34 -16.36
CA GLY A 15 -0.97 6.01 -15.79
C GLY A 15 -1.92 6.08 -14.60
N CYS A 16 -2.80 5.09 -14.45
CA CYS A 16 -3.66 4.97 -13.28
C CYS A 16 -2.81 4.87 -12.01
N LYS A 17 -2.90 5.89 -11.15
CA LYS A 17 -2.28 5.85 -9.83
C LYS A 17 -3.00 4.84 -8.97
N THR A 18 -2.24 4.00 -8.30
CA THR A 18 -2.75 3.10 -7.26
C THR A 18 -2.26 3.61 -5.92
N GLN A 19 -3.10 3.53 -4.90
CA GLN A 19 -2.69 3.78 -3.52
C GLN A 19 -2.91 2.51 -2.72
N ILE A 20 -1.97 2.18 -1.84
CA ILE A 20 -2.08 1.04 -0.95
C ILE A 20 -1.78 1.55 0.45
N SER A 21 -2.77 1.49 1.33
CA SER A 21 -2.56 1.83 2.73
C SER A 21 -2.84 0.66 3.67
N ALA A 22 -2.09 0.53 4.76
CA ALA A 22 -2.32 -0.50 5.77
C ALA A 22 -2.46 0.09 7.17
N ASP A 23 -3.42 -0.41 7.94
CA ASP A 23 -3.55 -0.11 9.37
C ASP A 23 -2.90 -1.24 10.16
N LEU A 24 -1.74 -0.96 10.76
CA LEU A 24 -0.89 -1.93 11.42
C LEU A 24 -1.02 -1.77 12.94
N PHE A 25 -1.23 -2.88 13.64
CA PHE A 25 -1.25 -2.94 15.10
C PHE A 25 -0.06 -3.76 15.60
N THR A 26 0.68 -3.24 16.58
CA THR A 26 1.88 -3.91 17.07
C THR A 26 1.57 -5.26 17.72
N SER A 27 0.40 -5.42 18.36
CA SER A 27 -0.07 -6.72 18.86
C SER A 27 -0.14 -7.79 17.78
N ASP A 28 -0.76 -7.47 16.64
CA ASP A 28 -1.08 -8.43 15.58
C ASP A 28 0.20 -8.85 14.85
N LEU A 29 1.12 -7.91 14.68
CA LEU A 29 2.44 -8.17 14.12
C LEU A 29 3.29 -9.08 15.03
N ILE A 30 3.18 -8.93 16.36
CA ILE A 30 3.85 -9.82 17.31
C ILE A 30 3.23 -11.22 17.25
N ALA A 31 1.89 -11.31 17.35
CA ALA A 31 1.16 -12.57 17.33
C ALA A 31 1.46 -13.39 16.06
N ALA A 32 1.56 -12.73 14.91
CA ALA A 32 1.95 -13.37 13.65
C ALA A 32 3.32 -14.08 13.72
N THR A 33 4.29 -13.52 14.46
CA THR A 33 5.61 -14.17 14.65
C THR A 33 5.57 -15.35 15.62
N GLU A 34 4.47 -15.51 16.36
CA GLU A 34 4.24 -16.60 17.31
C GLU A 34 3.36 -17.71 16.71
N ALA A 35 3.27 -17.73 15.38
CA ALA A 35 2.50 -18.67 14.55
C ALA A 35 0.98 -18.53 14.69
N GLU A 36 0.49 -17.37 15.10
CA GLU A 36 -0.94 -17.03 15.03
C GLU A 36 -1.25 -16.42 13.67
N ALA A 37 -2.23 -16.98 12.94
CA ALA A 37 -2.66 -16.40 11.68
C ALA A 37 -3.35 -15.04 11.96
N GLY A 38 -2.86 -13.99 11.32
CA GLY A 38 -3.39 -12.64 11.45
C GLY A 38 -3.67 -12.02 10.09
N THR A 39 -4.62 -11.08 10.07
CA THR A 39 -4.88 -10.22 8.92
C THR A 39 -4.87 -8.77 9.37
N VAL A 40 -4.50 -7.86 8.46
CA VAL A 40 -4.65 -6.43 8.68
C VAL A 40 -5.61 -5.83 7.65
N PRO A 41 -6.34 -4.77 8.02
CA PRO A 41 -7.03 -3.93 7.05
C PRO A 41 -6.03 -3.30 6.10
N LEU A 42 -6.24 -3.53 4.81
CA LEU A 42 -5.51 -2.87 3.72
C LEU A 42 -6.51 -2.15 2.83
N VAL A 43 -6.23 -0.90 2.47
CA VAL A 43 -7.06 -0.09 1.58
C VAL A 43 -6.34 0.07 0.25
N ILE A 44 -7.00 -0.38 -0.81
CA ILE A 44 -6.57 -0.19 -2.20
C ILE A 44 -7.35 1.00 -2.76
N GLY A 45 -6.64 2.05 -3.15
CA GLY A 45 -7.17 3.18 -3.90
C GLY A 45 -6.88 3.00 -5.38
N MET A 46 -7.92 2.97 -6.22
CA MET A 46 -7.78 2.96 -7.67
C MET A 46 -8.25 4.30 -8.24
N GLU A 47 -7.40 4.96 -9.01
CA GLU A 47 -7.72 6.27 -9.59
C GLU A 47 -8.94 6.18 -10.50
N ALA A 48 -9.84 7.14 -10.32
CA ALA A 48 -11.01 7.40 -11.15
C ALA A 48 -10.91 8.82 -11.69
N SER A 49 -11.44 9.03 -12.90
CA SER A 49 -11.38 10.35 -13.55
C SER A 49 -12.21 11.42 -12.84
N THR A 50 -13.32 11.03 -12.20
CA THR A 50 -14.21 11.92 -11.45
C THR A 50 -14.90 11.15 -10.32
N GLU A 51 -15.49 11.86 -9.36
CA GLU A 51 -16.32 11.26 -8.32
C GLU A 51 -17.54 10.52 -8.90
N GLN A 52 -18.13 11.04 -9.98
CA GLN A 52 -19.26 10.38 -10.64
C GLN A 52 -18.81 9.06 -11.29
N ASN A 53 -17.70 9.08 -12.04
CA ASN A 53 -17.16 7.86 -12.64
C ASN A 53 -16.76 6.85 -11.57
N CYS A 54 -16.20 7.29 -10.44
CA CYS A 54 -15.88 6.42 -9.31
C CYS A 54 -17.12 5.67 -8.82
N LYS A 55 -18.25 6.37 -8.60
CA LYS A 55 -19.50 5.74 -8.14
C LYS A 55 -20.08 4.78 -9.19
N GLU A 56 -19.97 5.12 -10.47
CA GLU A 56 -20.50 4.30 -11.57
C GLU A 56 -19.68 3.02 -11.82
N THR A 57 -18.37 3.06 -11.60
CA THR A 57 -17.48 1.92 -11.85
C THR A 57 -17.09 1.14 -10.60
N ALA A 58 -17.43 1.62 -9.40
CA ALA A 58 -17.06 1.02 -8.12
C ALA A 58 -17.39 -0.48 -8.04
N ASP A 59 -18.60 -0.88 -8.42
CA ASP A 59 -19.03 -2.30 -8.36
C ASP A 59 -18.19 -3.18 -9.29
N THR A 60 -17.90 -2.70 -10.49
CA THR A 60 -17.05 -3.41 -11.46
C THR A 60 -15.64 -3.60 -10.92
N VAL A 61 -15.04 -2.53 -10.36
CA VAL A 61 -13.69 -2.59 -9.79
C VAL A 61 -13.69 -3.46 -8.54
N LEU A 62 -14.74 -3.40 -7.72
CA LEU A 62 -14.90 -4.26 -6.54
C LEU A 62 -14.85 -5.73 -6.94
N VAL A 63 -15.56 -6.15 -7.99
CA VAL A 63 -15.51 -7.53 -8.50
C VAL A 63 -14.09 -7.93 -8.92
N ALA A 64 -13.36 -7.03 -9.56
CA ALA A 64 -11.97 -7.28 -9.94
C ALA A 64 -11.06 -7.47 -8.71
N VAL A 65 -11.22 -6.64 -7.67
CA VAL A 65 -10.49 -6.79 -6.39
C VAL A 65 -10.87 -8.08 -5.68
N GLN A 66 -12.17 -8.41 -5.60
CA GLN A 66 -12.69 -9.65 -5.00
C GLN A 66 -12.20 -10.91 -5.70
N SER A 67 -11.76 -10.82 -6.96
CA SER A 67 -11.18 -11.97 -7.67
C SER A 67 -9.83 -12.41 -7.08
N GLN A 68 -9.16 -11.53 -6.31
CA GLN A 68 -7.82 -11.78 -5.76
C GLN A 68 -7.74 -11.75 -4.23
N PHE A 69 -8.83 -11.39 -3.55
CA PHE A 69 -8.91 -11.33 -2.09
C PHE A 69 -10.17 -12.04 -1.60
N ASP A 70 -10.06 -12.76 -0.48
CA ASP A 70 -11.19 -13.48 0.14
C ASP A 70 -12.33 -12.53 0.55
N SER A 71 -12.00 -11.29 0.87
CA SER A 71 -12.96 -10.24 1.16
C SER A 71 -12.49 -8.91 0.60
N ALA A 72 -13.43 -8.16 0.02
CA ALA A 72 -13.23 -6.77 -0.35
C ALA A 72 -14.55 -6.00 -0.18
N GLU A 73 -14.45 -4.78 0.30
CA GLU A 73 -15.55 -3.85 0.53
C GLU A 73 -15.24 -2.52 -0.16
N PHE A 74 -16.16 -1.98 -0.94
CA PHE A 74 -16.06 -0.59 -1.40
C PHE A 74 -16.41 0.35 -0.26
N ILE A 75 -15.46 1.21 0.14
CA ILE A 75 -15.61 2.09 1.31
C ILE A 75 -15.85 3.56 0.93
N GLY A 76 -15.81 3.89 -0.36
CA GLY A 76 -16.17 5.21 -0.87
C GLY A 76 -15.27 5.75 -1.97
N CYS A 77 -15.64 6.93 -2.46
CA CYS A 77 -14.83 7.74 -3.35
C CYS A 77 -14.17 8.86 -2.54
N GLU A 78 -12.87 9.04 -2.71
CA GLU A 78 -12.12 10.08 -2.00
C GLU A 78 -11.38 10.96 -3.01
N ALA A 79 -11.49 12.27 -2.84
CA ALA A 79 -10.69 13.23 -3.59
C ALA A 79 -9.40 13.52 -2.80
N VAL A 80 -8.26 13.19 -3.40
CA VAL A 80 -6.93 13.49 -2.85
C VAL A 80 -6.19 14.36 -3.87
N ASP A 81 -5.87 15.58 -3.46
CA ASP A 81 -5.37 16.65 -4.34
C ASP A 81 -6.29 16.90 -5.54
N PHE A 82 -5.82 16.57 -6.74
CA PHE A 82 -6.53 16.73 -8.02
C PHE A 82 -7.05 15.41 -8.59
N ASN A 83 -6.88 14.29 -7.87
CA ASN A 83 -7.27 12.96 -8.33
C ASN A 83 -8.42 12.43 -7.47
N THR A 84 -9.29 11.61 -8.06
CA THR A 84 -10.31 10.87 -7.33
C THR A 84 -9.89 9.41 -7.23
N PHE A 85 -10.10 8.78 -6.08
CA PHE A 85 -9.82 7.37 -5.86
C PHE A 85 -11.08 6.62 -5.42
N ALA A 86 -11.36 5.50 -6.08
CA ALA A 86 -12.26 4.48 -5.55
C ALA A 86 -11.50 3.67 -4.49
N ARG A 87 -12.03 3.61 -3.27
CA ARG A 87 -11.38 2.97 -2.12
C ARG A 87 -12.01 1.61 -1.85
N PHE A 88 -11.16 0.60 -1.74
CA PHE A 88 -11.56 -0.77 -1.44
C PHE A 88 -10.79 -1.27 -0.22
N ARG A 89 -11.51 -1.66 0.84
CA ARG A 89 -10.91 -2.31 2.01
C ARG A 89 -10.88 -3.81 1.77
N VAL A 90 -9.72 -4.41 1.97
CA VAL A 90 -9.49 -5.86 1.95
C VAL A 90 -8.85 -6.29 3.27
N GLN A 91 -8.87 -7.60 3.54
CA GLN A 91 -8.08 -8.20 4.60
C GLN A 91 -6.81 -8.79 3.98
N ALA A 92 -5.65 -8.23 4.32
CA ALA A 92 -4.37 -8.71 3.86
C ALA A 92 -3.73 -9.61 4.93
N GLU A 93 -3.19 -10.76 4.55
CA GLU A 93 -2.51 -11.66 5.46
C GLU A 93 -1.25 -11.01 6.06
N ILE A 94 -0.97 -11.31 7.33
CA ILE A 94 0.33 -11.07 7.95
C ILE A 94 1.16 -12.35 7.81
N VAL A 95 2.27 -12.26 7.09
CA VAL A 95 3.17 -13.38 6.83
C VAL A 95 4.42 -13.21 7.67
N ALA A 96 4.58 -14.05 8.68
CA ALA A 96 5.83 -14.15 9.41
C ALA A 96 6.87 -14.94 8.60
N TYR A 97 8.12 -14.47 8.58
CA TYR A 97 9.20 -15.14 7.85
C TYR A 97 10.56 -14.93 8.52
N ASP A 98 11.48 -15.85 8.23
CA ASP A 98 12.89 -15.78 8.62
C ASP A 98 13.76 -15.58 7.39
N GLY A 99 14.73 -14.66 7.47
CA GLY A 99 15.64 -14.35 6.37
C GLY A 99 14.99 -13.54 5.25
N ASP A 100 15.02 -14.07 4.02
CA ASP A 100 14.52 -13.41 2.82
C ASP A 100 12.98 -13.39 2.76
N ALA A 101 12.42 -12.36 2.15
CA ALA A 101 10.98 -12.22 2.00
C ALA A 101 10.39 -13.37 1.16
N PRO A 102 9.32 -14.03 1.62
CA PRO A 102 8.71 -15.15 0.91
C PRO A 102 7.92 -14.67 -0.31
N SER A 103 7.65 -15.59 -1.23
CA SER A 103 6.60 -15.39 -2.23
C SER A 103 5.23 -15.55 -1.59
N ILE A 104 4.29 -14.68 -1.95
CA ILE A 104 2.91 -14.71 -1.46
C ILE A 104 1.94 -15.08 -2.59
N ALA A 105 0.79 -15.65 -2.23
CA ALA A 105 -0.26 -15.96 -3.20
C ALA A 105 -1.11 -14.72 -3.52
N ALA A 106 -1.57 -14.01 -2.48
CA ALA A 106 -2.34 -12.78 -2.61
C ALA A 106 -1.54 -11.68 -3.31
N PRO A 107 -2.20 -10.69 -3.96
CA PRO A 107 -1.52 -9.55 -4.59
C PRO A 107 -0.61 -8.79 -3.62
N PHE A 108 -1.09 -8.57 -2.41
CA PHE A 108 -0.41 -7.81 -1.36
C PHE A 108 -0.60 -8.48 0.00
N SER A 109 0.45 -8.46 0.83
CA SER A 109 0.43 -8.92 2.22
C SER A 109 1.36 -8.06 3.07
N ILE A 110 1.26 -8.18 4.39
CA ILE A 110 2.24 -7.58 5.30
C ILE A 110 3.21 -8.67 5.76
N GLY A 111 4.49 -8.45 5.54
CA GLY A 111 5.56 -9.30 6.04
C GLY A 111 6.04 -8.82 7.40
N VAL A 112 6.27 -9.75 8.33
CA VAL A 112 6.94 -9.46 9.60
C VAL A 112 8.09 -10.44 9.84
N ARG A 113 9.28 -9.90 10.13
CA ARG A 113 10.46 -10.68 10.52
C ARG A 113 10.92 -10.25 11.91
N ARG A 114 11.07 -11.20 12.82
CA ARG A 114 11.53 -10.97 14.19
C ARG A 114 13.04 -11.13 14.29
N GLU A 115 13.69 -10.21 14.99
CA GLU A 115 15.11 -10.26 15.34
C GLU A 115 15.29 -9.85 16.80
N GLY A 116 15.25 -10.83 17.71
CA GLY A 116 15.23 -10.58 19.15
C GLY A 116 13.95 -9.86 19.58
N THR A 117 14.09 -8.59 19.97
CA THR A 117 12.98 -7.69 20.35
C THR A 117 12.59 -6.71 19.24
N ALA A 118 13.28 -6.75 18.10
CA ALA A 118 12.99 -5.95 16.92
C ALA A 118 12.08 -6.72 15.95
N TYR A 119 11.12 -6.02 15.38
CA TYR A 119 10.14 -6.54 14.43
C TYR A 119 10.21 -5.69 13.17
N HIS A 120 10.73 -6.26 12.09
CA HIS A 120 10.84 -5.63 10.79
C HIS A 120 9.56 -5.88 10.00
N VAL A 121 8.88 -4.80 9.64
CA VAL A 121 7.59 -4.84 8.95
C VAL A 121 7.78 -4.38 7.51
N SER A 122 7.21 -5.10 6.55
CA SER A 122 7.36 -4.82 5.12
C SER A 122 6.04 -5.03 4.38
N TYR A 123 5.82 -4.30 3.28
CA TYR A 123 4.88 -4.74 2.24
C TYR A 123 5.47 -5.91 1.49
N LEU A 124 4.68 -6.94 1.23
CA LEU A 124 4.98 -8.03 0.31
C LEU A 124 4.10 -7.90 -0.93
N THR A 125 4.62 -8.28 -2.09
CA THR A 125 3.89 -8.19 -3.36
C THR A 125 4.02 -9.45 -4.19
N ASN A 126 2.90 -9.86 -4.78
CA ASN A 126 2.86 -10.79 -5.91
C ASN A 126 2.48 -10.00 -7.18
N PRO A 127 3.45 -9.64 -8.03
CA PRO A 127 3.18 -8.84 -9.23
C PRO A 127 2.17 -9.49 -10.19
N ALA A 128 2.11 -10.83 -10.23
CA ALA A 128 1.14 -11.55 -11.05
C ALA A 128 -0.28 -11.42 -10.48
N GLY A 129 -0.43 -11.53 -9.15
CA GLY A 129 -1.72 -11.31 -8.46
C GLY A 129 -2.20 -9.86 -8.60
N ALA A 130 -1.30 -8.89 -8.43
CA ALA A 130 -1.62 -7.47 -8.63
C ALA A 130 -2.07 -7.19 -10.07
N ARG A 131 -1.40 -7.82 -11.05
CA ARG A 131 -1.79 -7.74 -12.47
C ARG A 131 -3.14 -8.41 -12.73
N ALA A 132 -3.46 -9.50 -12.03
CA ALA A 132 -4.74 -10.19 -12.22
C ALA A 132 -5.94 -9.31 -11.84
N ILE A 133 -5.79 -8.40 -10.86
CA ILE A 133 -6.81 -7.35 -10.58
C ILE A 133 -7.04 -6.49 -11.83
N TRP A 134 -5.96 -6.02 -12.44
CA TRP A 134 -6.02 -5.19 -13.64
C TRP A 134 -6.65 -5.94 -14.83
N ASP A 135 -6.21 -7.18 -15.06
CA ASP A 135 -6.68 -8.00 -16.17
C ASP A 135 -8.17 -8.41 -16.02
N ALA A 136 -8.72 -8.34 -14.79
CA ALA A 136 -10.14 -8.56 -14.51
C ALA A 136 -11.03 -7.33 -14.79
N LEU A 137 -10.44 -6.14 -15.00
CA LEU A 137 -11.21 -4.94 -15.36
C LEU A 137 -11.73 -5.03 -16.81
N PRO A 138 -12.90 -4.43 -17.11
CA PRO A 138 -13.39 -4.34 -18.48
C PRO A 138 -12.39 -3.63 -19.39
N LYS A 139 -12.35 -4.05 -20.65
CA LYS A 139 -11.42 -3.49 -21.64
C LYS A 139 -11.61 -1.99 -21.81
N GLU A 140 -12.84 -1.51 -21.72
CA GLU A 140 -13.17 -0.08 -21.85
C GLU A 140 -12.46 0.78 -20.78
N MET A 141 -12.11 0.20 -19.64
CA MET A 141 -11.36 0.87 -18.57
C MET A 141 -9.84 0.80 -18.75
N THR A 142 -9.35 -0.16 -19.53
CA THR A 142 -7.91 -0.50 -19.63
C THR A 142 -7.33 -0.34 -21.04
N GLU A 143 -8.14 -0.21 -22.09
CA GLU A 143 -7.74 -0.26 -23.52
C GLU A 143 -6.68 0.79 -23.89
N TYR A 144 -6.70 1.93 -23.22
CA TYR A 144 -5.76 3.04 -23.46
C TYR A 144 -4.69 3.18 -22.36
N GLN A 145 -4.59 2.19 -21.48
CA GLN A 145 -3.71 2.23 -20.32
C GLN A 145 -2.79 1.02 -20.29
N THR A 146 -1.51 1.27 -20.08
CA THR A 146 -0.54 0.20 -19.81
C THR A 146 -0.55 -0.07 -18.32
N TYR A 147 -0.78 -1.34 -17.93
CA TYR A 147 -0.60 -1.75 -16.53
C TYR A 147 0.81 -1.41 -16.06
N LYS A 148 0.89 -0.68 -14.96
CA LYS A 148 2.14 -0.37 -14.27
C LYS A 148 1.87 -0.35 -12.78
N LEU A 149 2.52 -1.25 -12.04
CA LEU A 149 2.43 -1.26 -10.59
C LEU A 149 3.42 -0.26 -10.01
N GLU A 150 2.98 0.99 -9.87
CA GLU A 150 3.71 2.05 -9.15
C GLU A 150 2.77 2.65 -8.11
N PRO A 151 2.49 1.93 -7.02
CA PRO A 151 1.58 2.41 -6.01
C PRO A 151 2.23 3.47 -5.15
N PHE A 152 1.42 4.37 -4.61
CA PHE A 152 1.78 5.12 -3.42
C PHE A 152 1.51 4.23 -2.20
N LEU A 153 2.57 3.79 -1.52
CA LEU A 153 2.48 2.95 -0.33
C LEU A 153 2.48 3.81 0.94
N SER A 154 1.54 3.57 1.85
CA SER A 154 1.50 4.22 3.16
C SER A 154 0.99 3.30 4.27
N ALA A 155 1.46 3.45 5.50
CA ALA A 155 1.00 2.64 6.63
C ALA A 155 0.76 3.50 7.85
N VAL A 156 -0.24 3.16 8.65
CA VAL A 156 -0.39 3.69 10.00
C VAL A 156 0.05 2.62 10.98
N LEU A 157 1.15 2.84 11.71
CA LEU A 157 1.56 1.95 12.78
C LEU A 157 0.98 2.45 14.10
N ASN A 158 0.12 1.64 14.70
CA ASN A 158 -0.52 1.87 15.98
C ASN A 158 0.22 1.08 17.07
N ASN A 159 0.67 1.76 18.12
CA ASN A 159 1.16 1.07 19.30
C ASN A 159 0.01 0.77 20.26
N ASP A 160 -0.60 -0.39 20.12
CA ASP A 160 -1.71 -0.82 20.98
C ASP A 160 -1.24 -1.62 22.22
N LEU A 161 0.06 -1.85 22.34
CA LEU A 161 0.69 -2.48 23.50
C LEU A 161 0.58 -1.63 24.76
N ARG A 162 0.93 -2.23 25.90
CA ARG A 162 0.94 -1.53 27.19
C ARG A 162 2.17 -0.64 27.39
N GLU A 163 3.23 -0.92 26.66
CA GLU A 163 4.53 -0.28 26.79
C GLU A 163 4.83 0.65 25.62
N THR A 164 5.80 1.54 25.82
CA THR A 164 6.35 2.35 24.74
C THR A 164 7.26 1.48 23.87
N VAL A 165 7.09 1.55 22.56
CA VAL A 165 8.00 0.90 21.60
C VAL A 165 8.92 1.93 20.96
N ARG A 166 10.12 1.53 20.57
CA ARG A 166 10.99 2.36 19.74
C ARG A 166 10.77 2.00 18.29
N ILE A 167 10.48 2.98 17.45
CA ILE A 167 10.36 2.78 16.01
C ILE A 167 11.60 3.32 15.30
N THR A 168 12.05 2.59 14.28
CA THR A 168 13.14 2.93 13.37
C THR A 168 12.60 2.92 11.95
N THR A 169 12.82 3.99 11.22
CA THR A 169 12.35 4.17 9.84
C THR A 169 13.49 4.63 8.96
N ASP A 170 13.46 4.24 7.69
CA ASP A 170 14.51 4.53 6.72
C ASP A 170 13.91 5.13 5.44
N ASP A 171 14.29 6.36 5.10
CA ASP A 171 13.89 7.04 3.85
C ASP A 171 12.36 7.06 3.60
N VAL A 172 11.59 7.46 4.62
CA VAL A 172 10.12 7.59 4.60
C VAL A 172 9.67 9.01 4.97
N TYR A 173 8.41 9.34 4.69
CA TYR A 173 7.74 10.48 5.32
C TYR A 173 7.01 10.00 6.56
N ALA A 174 7.31 10.56 7.73
CA ALA A 174 6.66 10.24 9.00
C ALA A 174 5.80 11.44 9.44
N ASP A 175 4.48 11.23 9.58
CA ASP A 175 3.48 12.28 9.87
C ASP A 175 3.62 13.50 8.93
N GLY A 176 3.83 13.22 7.64
CA GLY A 176 4.04 14.23 6.59
C GLY A 176 5.42 14.91 6.59
N VAL A 177 6.31 14.58 7.53
CA VAL A 177 7.68 15.12 7.59
C VAL A 177 8.66 14.16 6.92
N PRO A 178 9.46 14.60 5.94
CA PRO A 178 10.46 13.74 5.31
C PRO A 178 11.56 13.37 6.31
N ILE A 179 11.85 12.08 6.41
CA ILE A 179 12.98 11.52 7.14
C ILE A 179 14.04 11.08 6.14
N GLN A 180 15.23 11.67 6.21
CA GLN A 180 16.37 11.29 5.39
C GLN A 180 17.27 10.31 6.16
N GLY A 181 17.53 9.13 5.58
CA GLY A 181 18.28 8.06 6.23
C GLY A 181 17.51 7.43 7.39
N THR A 182 18.25 6.87 8.35
CA THR A 182 17.67 6.20 9.53
C THR A 182 17.33 7.19 10.63
N ALA A 183 16.08 7.21 11.07
CA ALA A 183 15.66 7.91 12.29
C ALA A 183 15.01 6.96 13.28
N THR A 184 15.14 7.28 14.57
CA THR A 184 14.46 6.57 15.64
C THR A 184 13.62 7.52 16.46
N ARG A 185 12.46 7.04 16.92
CA ARG A 185 11.63 7.75 17.89
C ARG A 185 10.86 6.76 18.74
N ASP A 186 10.48 7.19 19.94
CA ASP A 186 9.64 6.41 20.82
C ASP A 186 8.17 6.66 20.46
N LEU A 187 7.37 5.60 20.44
CA LEU A 187 5.93 5.62 20.17
C LEU A 187 5.22 5.13 21.44
N SER A 188 4.56 6.04 22.16
CA SER A 188 3.92 5.70 23.44
C SER A 188 2.72 4.80 23.24
N ARG A 189 2.23 4.22 24.33
CA ARG A 189 0.98 3.46 24.32
C ARG A 189 -0.17 4.27 23.73
N ARG A 190 -0.90 3.68 22.79
CA ARG A 190 -2.03 4.24 22.03
C ARG A 190 -1.67 5.40 21.12
N ASP A 191 -0.38 5.70 20.94
CA ASP A 191 0.05 6.61 19.89
C ASP A 191 0.12 5.86 18.55
N GLN A 192 0.06 6.62 17.48
CA GLN A 192 0.23 6.15 16.11
C GLN A 192 1.23 7.02 15.35
N VAL A 193 1.78 6.45 14.29
CA VAL A 193 2.54 7.17 13.27
C VAL A 193 1.93 6.87 11.90
N GLU A 194 1.78 7.90 11.07
CA GLU A 194 1.58 7.73 9.64
C GLU A 194 2.92 7.68 8.91
N LEU A 195 3.12 6.66 8.07
CA LEU A 195 4.31 6.43 7.27
C LEU A 195 3.92 6.45 5.80
N SER A 196 4.59 7.25 4.99
CA SER A 196 4.47 7.18 3.52
C SER A 196 5.82 6.87 2.91
N MET A 197 5.87 5.87 2.03
CA MET A 197 7.12 5.41 1.41
C MET A 197 7.62 6.44 0.39
N SER A 198 8.94 6.56 0.23
CA SER A 198 9.53 7.46 -0.77
C SER A 198 9.17 7.05 -2.21
N ASP A 199 9.28 8.01 -3.14
CA ASP A 199 9.08 7.76 -4.57
C ASP A 199 10.02 6.67 -5.12
N VAL A 200 11.23 6.56 -4.55
CA VAL A 200 12.21 5.53 -4.93
C VAL A 200 11.72 4.15 -4.51
N THR A 201 11.24 4.01 -3.27
CA THR A 201 10.67 2.75 -2.77
C THR A 201 9.42 2.36 -3.56
N ASN A 202 8.53 3.32 -3.82
CA ASN A 202 7.31 3.11 -4.61
C ASN A 202 7.61 2.67 -6.05
N ALA A 203 8.62 3.25 -6.71
CA ALA A 203 9.01 2.88 -8.07
C ALA A 203 9.69 1.49 -8.14
N ALA A 204 10.40 1.08 -7.08
CA ALA A 204 11.02 -0.23 -6.99
C ALA A 204 10.01 -1.36 -6.67
N PHE A 205 8.89 -1.00 -6.04
CA PHE A 205 7.84 -1.93 -5.66
C PHE A 205 7.19 -2.57 -6.88
N GLY A 206 7.17 -3.91 -6.93
CA GLY A 206 6.54 -4.65 -8.02
C GLY A 206 7.38 -4.80 -9.30
N THR A 207 8.55 -4.17 -9.39
CA THR A 207 9.48 -4.31 -10.53
C THR A 207 10.72 -5.12 -10.18
N VAL A 208 11.36 -4.80 -9.05
CA VAL A 208 12.61 -5.43 -8.59
C VAL A 208 12.50 -5.98 -7.17
N ALA A 209 11.59 -5.42 -6.37
CA ALA A 209 11.43 -5.78 -4.96
C ALA A 209 10.16 -6.61 -4.74
N ASN A 210 10.33 -7.83 -4.20
CA ASN A 210 9.23 -8.64 -3.67
C ASN A 210 8.76 -8.14 -2.29
N ALA A 211 9.55 -7.27 -1.66
CA ALA A 211 9.24 -6.66 -0.37
C ALA A 211 9.77 -5.23 -0.28
N SER A 212 9.00 -4.36 0.38
CA SER A 212 9.39 -2.98 0.70
C SER A 212 9.27 -2.78 2.20
N HIS A 213 10.38 -2.51 2.88
CA HIS A 213 10.41 -2.25 4.31
C HIS A 213 9.61 -0.98 4.64
N ILE A 214 8.79 -1.07 5.69
CA ILE A 214 7.92 0.01 6.18
C ILE A 214 8.56 0.65 7.41
N VAL A 215 8.84 -0.17 8.42
CA VAL A 215 9.29 0.25 9.76
C VAL A 215 9.86 -0.94 10.51
N THR A 216 10.78 -0.67 11.43
CA THR A 216 11.15 -1.62 12.47
C THR A 216 10.63 -1.07 13.81
N PHE A 217 9.88 -1.86 14.56
CA PHE A 217 9.56 -1.50 15.95
C PHE A 217 10.26 -2.44 16.92
N THR A 218 10.74 -1.90 18.03
CA THR A 218 11.55 -2.59 19.02
C THR A 218 10.90 -2.44 20.39
N LEU A 219 10.66 -3.56 21.06
CA LEU A 219 10.15 -3.56 22.43
C LEU A 219 11.25 -3.04 23.37
N ASN A 220 10.90 -2.10 24.25
CA ASN A 220 11.78 -1.64 25.30
C ASN A 220 11.74 -2.68 26.44
N ASN A 221 12.84 -3.40 26.65
CA ASN A 221 12.98 -4.34 27.77
C ASN A 221 12.80 -3.68 29.14
#